data_AF-A0A093I2Q6-F1
#
_entry.id   AF-A0A093I2Q6-F1
#
_cell.length_a   1.000
_cell.length_b   1.000
_cell.length_c   1.000
_cell.angle_alpha   90.00
_cell.angle_beta   90.00
_cell.angle_gamma   90.00
#
_symmetry.space_group_name_H-M   'P 1'
#
loop_
_entity.id
_entity.type
_entity.pdbx_description
1 polymer ?
#
loop_
_entity_poly.entity_id
_entity_poly.type
_entity_poly.pdbx_seq_one_letter_code
_entity_poly.pdbx_strand_id
1 'polypeptide(L)'
;LLEAENEQLQDQLREVRDENGRLYKLVREKDFEIKQLQKKIQEDKLALSGTSGLAGDIAATKIVELAKKNREITAETESEKAKVKQLNNKVKELERELQTAMGKIHSLGGGDSGIKQSTLKMIEGNLAESPEVKALQEKLTTANFKVMEYRNQLQSTKQELKMTQKLLANEVGEDVNVQSLLATSGSWRGRAQQILVLQGKVRELESRLCQTKSRTSSTEIDDDLLALTDPRKLSAQEKNLLKIRSLEKEKKEALEKLTGERDALQKDHEEVKKKLDASKARNKVLCSEVKTLKGQIVTLLEKGKHDDELIDALLSQQKQMQEILMHLSQQDEKNKESQQILGQHLNSEAQKQNCLIEQLKQMVAEREAKVKELEEEIGQL
;
A
#
# COMPACT_ATOMS: atom_id res chain seq x y z
N LEU A 1 -85.97 46.12 21.66
CA LEU A 1 -84.89 46.34 20.68
C LEU A 1 -83.57 46.65 21.39
N LEU A 2 -83.48 47.72 22.19
CA LEU A 2 -82.26 48.07 22.94
C LEU A 2 -81.80 47.02 23.96
N GLU A 3 -82.72 46.34 24.65
CA GLU A 3 -82.35 45.29 25.63
C GLU A 3 -81.73 44.06 24.97
N ALA A 4 -82.27 43.61 23.84
CA ALA A 4 -81.73 42.48 23.08
C ALA A 4 -80.34 42.78 22.49
N GLU A 5 -80.12 44.03 22.04
CA GLU A 5 -78.82 44.49 21.55
C GLU A 5 -77.78 44.56 22.69
N ASN A 6 -78.20 45.01 23.88
CA ASN A 6 -77.33 45.03 25.06
C ASN A 6 -76.96 43.62 25.53
N GLU A 7 -77.91 42.68 25.51
CA GLU A 7 -77.66 41.27 25.82
C GLU A 7 -76.68 40.63 24.82
N GLN A 8 -76.88 40.87 23.52
CA GLN A 8 -75.96 40.41 22.48
C GLN A 8 -74.54 40.98 22.63
N LEU A 9 -74.41 42.26 22.99
CA LEU A 9 -73.10 42.89 23.25
C LEU A 9 -72.43 42.31 24.51
N GLN A 10 -73.19 41.98 25.55
CA GLN A 10 -72.66 41.35 26.76
C GLN A 10 -72.15 39.93 26.49
N ASP A 11 -72.85 39.17 25.65
CA ASP A 11 -72.42 37.84 25.24
C ASP A 11 -71.16 37.89 24.37
N GLN A 12 -71.10 38.81 23.40
CA GLN A 12 -69.88 39.03 22.61
C GLN A 12 -68.69 39.46 23.49
N LEU A 13 -68.92 40.32 24.49
CA LEU A 13 -67.88 40.73 25.44
C LEU A 13 -67.38 39.53 26.26
N ARG A 14 -68.27 38.61 26.63
CA ARG A 14 -67.92 37.38 27.35
C ARG A 14 -67.09 36.45 26.47
N GLU A 15 -67.53 36.18 25.23
CA GLU A 15 -66.80 35.35 24.28
C GLU A 15 -65.39 35.88 24.01
N VAL A 16 -65.24 37.20 23.80
CA VAL A 16 -63.94 37.84 23.57
C VAL A 16 -63.05 37.75 24.81
N ARG A 17 -63.61 37.83 26.04
CA ARG A 17 -62.83 37.61 27.27
C ARG A 17 -62.35 36.18 27.40
N ASP A 18 -63.21 35.21 27.11
CA ASP A 18 -62.88 33.79 27.18
C ASP A 18 -61.80 33.43 26.14
N GLU A 19 -61.93 33.96 24.92
CA GLU A 19 -60.95 33.75 23.85
C GLU A 19 -59.60 34.42 24.19
N ASN A 20 -59.61 35.65 24.71
CA ASN A 20 -58.40 36.27 25.22
C ASN A 20 -57.75 35.45 26.34
N GLY A 21 -58.54 34.86 27.24
CA GLY A 21 -58.05 33.96 28.29
C GLY A 21 -57.34 32.73 27.72
N ARG A 22 -57.91 32.10 26.68
CA ARG A 22 -57.29 30.96 25.98
C ARG A 22 -55.99 31.37 25.28
N LEU A 23 -56.00 32.49 24.57
CA LEU A 23 -54.80 33.02 23.90
C LEU A 23 -53.67 33.30 24.89
N TYR A 24 -53.95 33.91 26.05
CA TYR A 24 -52.93 34.12 27.08
C TYR A 24 -52.34 32.82 27.65
N LYS A 25 -53.15 31.76 27.73
CA LYS A 25 -52.67 30.44 28.16
C LYS A 25 -51.76 29.82 27.09
N LEU A 26 -52.17 29.86 25.83
CA LEU A 26 -51.40 29.34 24.71
C LEU A 26 -50.06 30.07 24.54
N VAL A 27 -50.05 31.40 24.67
CA VAL A 27 -48.82 32.21 24.63
C VAL A 27 -47.87 31.78 25.75
N ARG A 28 -48.36 31.59 26.97
CA ARG A 28 -47.54 31.11 28.09
C ARG A 28 -46.95 29.72 27.85
N GLU A 29 -47.73 28.81 27.28
CA GLU A 29 -47.25 27.46 26.92
C GLU A 29 -46.15 27.53 25.85
N LYS A 30 -46.34 28.36 24.81
CA LYS A 30 -45.36 28.56 23.75
C LYS A 30 -44.08 29.25 24.25
N ASP A 31 -44.20 30.23 25.14
CA ASP A 31 -43.05 30.88 25.78
C ASP A 31 -42.22 29.89 26.61
N PHE A 32 -42.89 28.95 27.29
CA PHE A 32 -42.21 27.89 28.03
C PHE A 32 -41.48 26.91 27.08
N GLU A 33 -42.13 26.51 25.99
CA GLU A 33 -41.52 25.67 24.94
C GLU A 33 -40.29 26.34 24.33
N ILE A 34 -40.38 27.64 23.99
CA ILE A 34 -39.27 28.43 23.46
C ILE A 34 -38.10 28.45 24.45
N LYS A 35 -38.36 28.68 25.76
CA LYS A 35 -37.31 28.65 26.79
C LYS A 35 -36.61 27.30 26.87
N GLN A 36 -37.35 26.20 26.78
CA GLN A 36 -36.77 24.86 26.82
C GLN A 36 -35.93 24.55 25.57
N LEU A 37 -36.40 24.95 24.39
CA LEU A 37 -35.64 24.80 23.15
C LEU A 37 -34.36 25.66 23.17
N GLN A 38 -34.44 26.90 23.65
CA GLN A 38 -33.27 27.75 23.82
C GLN A 38 -32.24 27.14 24.79
N LYS A 39 -32.70 26.57 25.91
CA LYS A 39 -31.82 25.87 26.86
C LYS A 39 -31.12 24.68 26.18
N LYS A 40 -31.86 23.86 25.44
CA LYS A 40 -31.30 22.71 24.72
C LYS A 40 -30.28 23.14 23.65
N ILE A 41 -30.57 24.17 22.87
CA ILE A 41 -29.63 24.73 21.89
C ILE A 41 -28.34 25.20 22.58
N GLN A 42 -28.45 25.82 23.75
CA GLN A 42 -27.29 26.29 24.50
C GLN A 42 -26.45 25.11 25.03
N GLU A 43 -27.09 24.06 25.55
CA GLU A 43 -26.42 22.83 25.98
C GLU A 43 -25.70 22.13 24.82
N ASP A 44 -26.39 21.95 23.68
CA ASP A 44 -25.83 21.34 22.47
C ASP A 44 -24.66 22.18 21.92
N LYS A 45 -24.77 23.51 21.96
CA LYS A 45 -23.70 24.43 21.55
C LYS A 45 -22.47 24.33 22.46
N LEU A 46 -22.67 24.17 23.77
CA LEU A 46 -21.56 23.96 24.71
C LEU A 46 -20.90 22.59 24.50
N ALA A 47 -21.68 21.54 24.20
CA ALA A 47 -21.16 20.23 23.83
C ALA A 47 -20.35 20.27 22.52
N LEU A 48 -20.83 20.97 21.50
CA LEU A 48 -20.14 21.11 20.21
C LEU A 48 -18.92 22.03 20.27
N SER A 49 -18.96 23.09 21.08
CA SER A 49 -17.84 24.04 21.23
C SER A 49 -16.67 23.45 22.03
N GLY A 50 -16.78 22.21 22.51
CA GLY A 50 -15.76 21.57 23.35
C GLY A 50 -15.66 22.16 24.76
N THR A 51 -16.56 23.08 25.14
CA THR A 51 -16.55 23.75 26.44
C THR A 51 -17.39 23.03 27.49
N SER A 52 -18.17 22.02 27.12
CA SER A 52 -18.93 21.16 28.04
C SER A 52 -18.11 19.95 28.51
N GLY A 53 -17.14 20.21 29.38
CA GLY A 53 -16.49 19.18 30.21
C GLY A 53 -15.67 18.11 29.47
N LEU A 54 -15.23 17.12 30.27
CA LEU A 54 -14.23 16.10 29.92
C LEU A 54 -14.47 15.39 28.56
N ALA A 55 -15.73 15.23 28.14
CA ALA A 55 -16.09 14.55 26.89
C ALA A 55 -15.80 15.39 25.62
N GLY A 56 -15.98 16.71 25.69
CA GLY A 56 -15.67 17.62 24.57
C GLY A 56 -14.16 17.70 24.32
N ASP A 57 -13.37 17.75 25.40
CA ASP A 57 -11.90 17.73 25.34
C ASP A 57 -11.36 16.41 24.78
N ILE A 58 -11.97 15.27 25.12
CA ILE A 58 -11.61 13.96 24.57
C ILE A 58 -11.89 13.89 23.06
N ALA A 59 -13.01 14.43 22.59
CA ALA A 59 -13.32 14.46 21.16
C ALA A 59 -12.36 15.36 20.38
N ALA A 60 -12.09 16.57 20.90
CA ALA A 60 -11.16 17.51 20.27
C ALA A 60 -9.72 16.96 20.21
N THR A 61 -9.24 16.35 21.31
CA THR A 61 -7.92 15.70 21.33
C THR A 61 -7.86 14.52 20.36
N LYS A 62 -8.92 13.71 20.24
CA LYS A 62 -8.96 12.60 19.29
C LYS A 62 -8.96 13.07 17.83
N ILE A 63 -9.66 14.16 17.51
CA ILE A 63 -9.63 14.78 16.18
C ILE A 63 -8.22 15.24 15.83
N VAL A 64 -7.52 15.89 16.77
CA VAL A 64 -6.13 16.33 16.56
C VAL A 64 -5.18 15.14 16.41
N GLU A 65 -5.35 14.08 17.21
CA GLU A 65 -4.55 12.85 17.12
C GLU A 65 -4.75 12.16 15.75
N LEU A 66 -6.01 12.02 15.30
CA LEU A 66 -6.33 11.46 13.99
C LEU A 66 -5.80 12.32 12.85
N ALA A 67 -5.87 13.65 12.97
CA ALA A 67 -5.30 14.56 11.99
C ALA A 67 -3.76 14.44 11.92
N LYS A 68 -3.07 14.25 13.05
CA LYS A 68 -1.63 13.97 13.09
C LYS A 68 -1.29 12.64 12.41
N LYS A 69 -2.01 11.55 12.77
CA LYS A 69 -1.85 10.25 12.12
C LYS A 69 -2.09 10.30 10.61
N ASN A 70 -3.10 11.04 10.15
CA ASN A 70 -3.33 11.23 8.72
C ASN A 70 -2.16 11.93 8.02
N ARG A 71 -1.54 12.94 8.67
CA ARG A 71 -0.35 13.60 8.10
C ARG A 71 0.87 12.67 8.06
N GLU A 72 1.07 11.87 9.09
CA GLU A 72 2.17 10.89 9.16
C GLU A 72 2.03 9.82 8.07
N ILE A 73 0.85 9.19 7.94
CA ILE A 73 0.55 8.22 6.89
C ILE A 73 0.75 8.83 5.49
N THR A 74 0.34 10.08 5.30
CA THR A 74 0.55 10.80 4.02
C THR A 74 2.06 10.94 3.71
N ALA A 75 2.85 11.37 4.69
CA ALA A 75 4.29 11.53 4.53
C ALA A 75 5.02 10.19 4.29
N GLU A 76 4.63 9.13 4.98
CA GLU A 76 5.16 7.77 4.74
C GLU A 76 4.82 7.28 3.33
N THR A 77 3.58 7.49 2.88
CA THR A 77 3.14 7.11 1.53
C THR A 77 3.94 7.86 0.46
N GLU A 78 4.20 9.15 0.65
CA GLU A 78 5.03 9.95 -0.26
C GLU A 78 6.49 9.48 -0.27
N SER A 79 7.06 9.18 0.90
CA SER A 79 8.41 8.64 1.01
C SER A 79 8.54 7.28 0.31
N GLU A 80 7.55 6.40 0.46
CA GLU A 80 7.56 5.09 -0.17
C GLU A 80 7.39 5.18 -1.69
N LYS A 81 6.53 6.07 -2.19
CA LYS A 81 6.44 6.39 -3.62
C LYS A 81 7.77 6.89 -4.18
N ALA A 82 8.50 7.71 -3.42
CA ALA A 82 9.82 8.19 -3.82
C ALA A 82 10.85 7.05 -3.91
N LYS A 83 10.87 6.12 -2.93
CA LYS A 83 11.73 4.93 -2.97
C LYS A 83 11.40 4.02 -4.16
N VAL A 84 10.12 3.75 -4.40
CA VAL A 84 9.68 2.94 -5.55
C VAL A 84 10.14 3.58 -6.86
N LYS A 85 10.04 4.90 -7.00
CA LYS A 85 10.54 5.61 -8.18
C LYS A 85 12.06 5.47 -8.34
N GLN A 86 12.83 5.57 -7.26
CA GLN A 86 14.28 5.37 -7.28
C GLN A 86 14.66 3.94 -7.67
N LEU A 87 14.03 2.94 -7.05
CA LEU A 87 14.27 1.52 -7.37
C LEU A 87 13.91 1.21 -8.83
N ASN A 88 12.79 1.73 -9.32
CA ASN A 88 12.38 1.54 -10.72
C ASN A 88 13.38 2.18 -11.70
N ASN A 89 13.92 3.35 -11.37
CA ASN A 89 14.98 3.97 -12.16
C ASN A 89 16.26 3.13 -12.17
N LYS A 90 16.61 2.52 -11.03
CA LYS A 90 17.79 1.65 -10.92
C LYS A 90 17.61 0.35 -11.71
N VAL A 91 16.42 -0.25 -11.69
CA VAL A 91 16.08 -1.40 -12.53
C VAL A 91 16.26 -1.06 -14.00
N LYS A 92 15.69 0.06 -14.47
CA LYS A 92 15.84 0.51 -15.86
C LYS A 92 17.29 0.79 -16.26
N GLU A 93 18.11 1.25 -15.32
CA GLU A 93 19.54 1.45 -15.57
C GLU A 93 20.28 0.12 -15.74
N LEU A 94 20.04 -0.83 -14.82
CA LEU A 94 20.62 -2.18 -14.89
C LEU A 94 20.15 -2.94 -16.14
N GLU A 95 18.87 -2.81 -16.53
CA GLU A 95 18.36 -3.39 -17.79
C GLU A 95 19.08 -2.83 -19.02
N ARG A 96 19.37 -1.52 -19.02
CA ARG A 96 20.10 -0.87 -20.12
C ARG A 96 21.57 -1.30 -20.16
N GLU A 97 22.21 -1.42 -19.00
CA GLU A 97 23.57 -1.95 -18.87
C GLU A 97 23.66 -3.39 -19.37
N LEU A 98 22.68 -4.23 -19.01
CA LEU A 98 22.57 -5.61 -19.46
C LEU A 98 22.36 -5.71 -20.98
N GLN A 99 21.47 -4.91 -21.56
CA GLN A 99 21.32 -4.82 -23.02
C GLN A 99 22.60 -4.36 -23.73
N THR A 100 23.32 -3.40 -23.14
CA THR A 100 24.60 -2.93 -23.69
C THR A 100 25.68 -4.01 -23.63
N ALA A 101 25.73 -4.78 -22.53
CA ALA A 101 26.64 -5.92 -22.40
C ALA A 101 26.32 -7.04 -23.40
N MET A 102 25.04 -7.37 -23.58
CA MET A 102 24.59 -8.34 -24.60
C MET A 102 24.91 -7.87 -26.02
N GLY A 103 24.73 -6.58 -26.32
CA GLY A 103 25.10 -5.99 -27.61
C GLY A 103 26.61 -6.06 -27.91
N LYS A 104 27.45 -5.87 -26.89
CA LYS A 104 28.90 -6.03 -27.01
C LYS A 104 29.31 -7.48 -27.28
N ILE A 105 28.64 -8.45 -26.63
CA ILE A 105 28.84 -9.89 -26.87
C ILE A 105 28.45 -10.25 -28.31
N HIS A 106 27.38 -9.68 -28.87
CA HIS A 106 27.00 -9.89 -30.27
C HIS A 106 27.92 -9.19 -31.27
N SER A 107 28.49 -8.02 -30.95
CA SER A 107 29.42 -7.31 -31.85
C SER A 107 30.82 -7.93 -31.96
N LEU A 108 31.19 -8.83 -31.04
CA LEU A 108 32.50 -9.51 -31.01
C LEU A 108 32.55 -10.80 -31.87
N GLY A 109 31.53 -11.05 -32.68
CA GLY A 109 31.54 -12.13 -33.66
C GLY A 109 31.23 -13.50 -33.04
N GLY A 110 29.99 -13.92 -33.18
CA GLY A 110 29.53 -15.25 -32.79
C GLY A 110 28.30 -15.63 -33.57
N GLY A 111 28.48 -15.96 -34.85
CA GLY A 111 27.50 -16.70 -35.63
C GLY A 111 27.35 -18.12 -35.08
N ASP A 112 26.15 -18.63 -35.27
CA ASP A 112 25.59 -19.90 -34.82
C ASP A 112 26.51 -21.14 -34.95
N SER A 113 26.23 -22.14 -34.09
CA SER A 113 26.79 -23.49 -33.98
C SER A 113 28.14 -23.71 -33.25
N GLY A 114 28.02 -24.34 -32.06
CA GLY A 114 28.82 -25.55 -31.82
C GLY A 114 30.06 -25.49 -30.94
N ILE A 115 30.15 -24.61 -29.93
CA ILE A 115 31.17 -24.77 -28.87
C ILE A 115 30.48 -24.98 -27.52
N LYS A 116 30.20 -26.26 -27.28
CA LYS A 116 29.68 -26.81 -26.05
C LYS A 116 30.68 -26.60 -24.90
N GLN A 117 30.22 -25.93 -23.85
CA GLN A 117 30.28 -26.43 -22.47
C GLN A 117 31.64 -26.45 -21.71
N SER A 118 32.77 -26.02 -22.29
CA SER A 118 34.04 -25.90 -21.52
C SER A 118 34.37 -24.48 -21.04
N THR A 119 33.94 -23.43 -21.75
CA THR A 119 34.27 -22.04 -21.38
C THR A 119 33.33 -21.44 -20.34
N LEU A 120 32.10 -21.97 -20.22
CA LEU A 120 31.11 -21.51 -19.22
C LEU A 120 31.40 -22.08 -17.82
N LYS A 121 32.05 -23.25 -17.71
CA LYS A 121 32.48 -23.82 -16.42
C LYS A 121 33.70 -23.12 -15.80
N MET A 122 34.49 -22.38 -16.59
CA MET A 122 35.64 -21.61 -16.07
C MET A 122 35.26 -20.22 -15.57
N ILE A 123 34.10 -19.68 -15.96
CA ILE A 123 33.63 -18.36 -15.54
C ILE A 123 32.63 -18.48 -14.37
N GLU A 124 31.87 -19.57 -14.30
CA GLU A 124 30.92 -19.83 -13.21
C GLU A 124 31.60 -20.31 -11.92
N GLY A 125 32.85 -20.79 -12.00
CA GLY A 125 33.64 -21.24 -10.84
C GLY A 125 34.40 -20.15 -10.07
N ASN A 126 34.42 -18.90 -10.54
CA ASN A 126 35.23 -17.83 -9.95
C ASN A 126 34.44 -16.59 -9.49
N LEU A 127 33.10 -16.63 -9.55
CA LEU A 127 32.26 -15.55 -9.00
C LEU A 127 31.45 -15.94 -7.76
N ALA A 128 31.58 -17.18 -7.29
CA ALA A 128 31.14 -17.56 -5.96
C ALA A 128 32.29 -17.33 -4.96
N GLU A 129 32.23 -16.19 -4.27
CA GLU A 129 32.74 -16.01 -2.91
C GLU A 129 34.27 -16.04 -2.71
N SER A 130 34.97 -14.99 -3.15
CA SER A 130 36.17 -14.58 -2.39
C SER A 130 35.72 -14.14 -0.99
N PRO A 131 36.36 -14.62 0.10
CA PRO A 131 36.05 -14.19 1.47
C PRO A 131 36.16 -12.67 1.65
N GLU A 132 36.95 -11.99 0.82
CA GLU A 132 37.06 -10.53 0.81
C GLU A 132 35.78 -9.86 0.29
N VAL A 133 35.12 -10.42 -0.72
CA VAL A 133 33.86 -9.86 -1.24
C VAL A 133 32.75 -9.99 -0.21
N LYS A 134 32.68 -11.12 0.51
CA LYS A 134 31.77 -11.29 1.66
C LYS A 134 32.08 -10.33 2.79
N ALA A 135 33.35 -10.20 3.18
CA ALA A 135 33.78 -9.28 4.22
C ALA A 135 33.49 -7.81 3.86
N LEU A 136 33.65 -7.44 2.59
CA LEU A 136 33.31 -6.11 2.09
C LEU A 136 31.79 -5.89 2.06
N GLN A 137 31.01 -6.91 1.68
CA GLN A 137 29.55 -6.85 1.72
C GLN A 137 29.02 -6.72 3.16
N GLU A 138 29.57 -7.45 4.12
CA GLU A 138 29.23 -7.33 5.55
C GLU A 138 29.66 -5.99 6.15
N LYS A 139 30.82 -5.46 5.75
CA LYS A 139 31.23 -4.10 6.13
C LYS A 139 30.29 -3.05 5.55
N LEU A 140 29.84 -3.23 4.31
CA LEU A 140 28.89 -2.34 3.65
C LEU A 140 27.52 -2.36 4.35
N THR A 141 27.00 -3.55 4.69
CA THR A 141 25.73 -3.66 5.43
C THR A 141 25.83 -3.08 6.84
N THR A 142 26.94 -3.32 7.55
CA THR A 142 27.20 -2.73 8.87
C THR A 142 27.32 -1.21 8.81
N ALA A 143 28.01 -0.66 7.81
CA ALA A 143 28.11 0.78 7.61
C ALA A 143 26.75 1.40 7.26
N ASN A 144 25.97 0.76 6.39
CA ASN A 144 24.61 1.20 6.05
C ASN A 144 23.69 1.19 7.27
N PHE A 145 23.80 0.17 8.13
CA PHE A 145 23.05 0.11 9.39
C PHE A 145 23.42 1.27 10.32
N LYS A 146 24.71 1.56 10.50
CA LYS A 146 25.18 2.71 11.30
C LYS A 146 24.72 4.05 10.73
N VAL A 147 24.71 4.22 9.41
CA VAL A 147 24.19 5.44 8.76
C VAL A 147 22.69 5.62 9.04
N MET A 148 21.92 4.53 9.00
CA MET A 148 20.51 4.55 9.36
C MET A 148 20.30 4.88 10.84
N GLU A 149 21.11 4.32 11.72
CA GLU A 149 21.06 4.60 13.17
C GLU A 149 21.40 6.06 13.47
N TYR A 150 22.47 6.61 12.91
CA TYR A 150 22.83 8.03 13.08
C TYR A 150 21.77 8.96 12.49
N ARG A 151 21.15 8.60 11.36
CA ARG A 151 20.04 9.37 10.79
C ARG A 151 18.84 9.41 11.75
N ASN A 152 18.52 8.28 12.38
CA ASN A 152 17.44 8.20 13.36
C ASN A 152 17.76 9.01 14.63
N GLN A 153 18.97 8.91 15.17
CA GLN A 153 19.43 9.71 16.30
C GLN A 153 19.41 11.22 15.99
N LEU A 154 19.83 11.62 14.79
CA LEU A 154 19.77 13.01 14.35
C LEU A 154 18.32 13.52 14.25
N GLN A 155 17.39 12.68 13.82
CA GLN A 155 15.97 13.04 13.76
C GLN A 155 15.38 13.19 15.18
N SER A 156 15.69 12.27 16.09
CA SER A 156 15.27 12.32 17.49
C SER A 156 15.80 13.57 18.21
N THR A 157 17.11 13.83 18.13
CA THR A 157 17.72 15.05 18.70
C THR A 157 17.16 16.34 18.10
N LYS A 158 16.84 16.36 16.80
CA LYS A 158 16.17 17.50 16.16
C LYS A 158 14.73 17.71 16.66
N GLN A 159 14.00 16.64 16.95
CA GLN A 159 12.66 16.73 17.54
C GLN A 159 12.74 17.23 18.98
N GLU A 160 13.66 16.70 19.78
CA GLU A 160 13.92 17.17 21.15
C GLU A 160 14.30 18.65 21.15
N LEU A 161 15.17 19.09 20.24
CA LEU A 161 15.54 20.50 20.07
C LEU A 161 14.35 21.40 19.74
N LYS A 162 13.42 20.93 18.89
CA LYS A 162 12.18 21.69 18.59
C LYS A 162 11.26 21.76 19.80
N MET A 163 11.18 20.69 20.59
CA MET A 163 10.36 20.66 21.80
C MET A 163 10.94 21.59 22.87
N THR A 164 12.25 21.58 23.10
CA THR A 164 12.91 22.49 24.03
C THR A 164 12.77 23.95 23.57
N GLN A 165 12.90 24.23 22.27
CA GLN A 165 12.65 25.57 21.73
C GLN A 165 11.20 26.03 21.93
N LYS A 166 10.22 25.13 21.81
CA LYS A 166 8.80 25.43 22.11
C LYS A 166 8.56 25.70 23.59
N LEU A 167 9.15 24.90 24.47
CA LEU A 167 9.06 25.12 25.92
C LEU A 167 9.67 26.48 26.30
N LEU A 168 10.83 26.81 25.72
CA LEU A 168 11.45 28.11 25.92
C LEU A 168 10.58 29.25 25.38
N ALA A 169 9.96 29.09 24.21
CA ALA A 169 9.03 30.09 23.67
C ALA A 169 7.80 30.31 24.57
N ASN A 170 7.32 29.27 25.26
CA ASN A 170 6.21 29.42 26.21
C ASN A 170 6.61 30.26 27.45
N GLU A 171 7.85 30.09 27.92
CA GLU A 171 8.41 30.80 29.08
C GLU A 171 8.81 32.26 28.76
N VAL A 172 9.33 32.49 27.55
CA VAL A 172 9.84 33.80 27.12
C VAL A 172 8.76 34.62 26.39
N GLY A 173 7.82 33.96 25.71
CA GLY A 173 6.82 34.59 24.83
C GLY A 173 7.09 34.25 23.35
N GLU A 174 6.02 34.13 22.56
CA GLU A 174 6.08 33.70 21.15
C GLU A 174 6.79 34.71 20.24
N ASP A 175 6.90 35.98 20.64
CA ASP A 175 7.47 37.08 19.86
C ASP A 175 8.97 37.34 20.12
N VAL A 176 9.64 36.52 20.95
CA VAL A 176 11.01 36.79 21.40
C VAL A 176 12.00 35.81 20.77
N ASN A 177 12.95 36.34 20.00
CA ASN A 177 13.97 35.54 19.34
C ASN A 177 15.03 35.05 20.34
N VAL A 178 15.35 33.75 20.33
CA VAL A 178 16.37 33.16 21.21
C VAL A 178 17.75 33.81 21.01
N GLN A 179 18.08 34.22 19.78
CA GLN A 179 19.32 34.97 19.51
C GLN A 179 19.36 36.34 20.19
N SER A 180 18.23 37.04 20.35
CA SER A 180 18.20 38.35 21.03
C SER A 180 18.30 38.21 22.55
N LEU A 181 17.83 37.10 23.13
CA LEU A 181 18.01 36.80 24.55
C LEU A 181 19.48 36.54 24.90
N LEU A 182 20.21 35.84 24.03
CA LEU A 182 21.65 35.60 24.20
C LEU A 182 22.48 36.89 24.13
N ALA A 183 21.99 37.92 23.43
CA ALA A 183 22.63 39.22 23.34
C ALA A 183 22.30 40.15 24.53
N THR A 184 21.23 39.88 25.27
CA THR A 184 20.74 40.73 26.38
C THR A 184 20.52 39.91 27.64
N SER A 185 21.55 39.14 28.05
CA SER A 185 21.50 38.09 29.07
C SER A 185 21.19 38.53 30.51
N GLY A 186 20.97 39.82 30.76
CA GLY A 186 20.79 40.37 32.12
C GLY A 186 19.55 41.25 32.33
N SER A 187 18.88 41.70 31.27
CA SER A 187 17.72 42.62 31.39
C SER A 187 16.38 41.95 31.09
N TRP A 188 16.38 40.67 30.69
CA TRP A 188 15.17 39.97 30.32
C TRP A 188 14.41 39.46 31.54
N ARG A 189 13.12 39.78 31.61
CA ARG A 189 12.20 39.30 32.65
C ARG A 189 11.23 38.30 32.02
N GLY A 190 11.15 37.08 32.56
CA GLY A 190 10.30 36.02 32.00
C GLY A 190 8.82 36.38 31.97
N ARG A 191 8.07 35.79 31.03
CA ARG A 191 6.63 36.07 30.82
C ARG A 191 5.82 35.81 32.09
N ALA A 192 6.09 34.70 32.78
CA ALA A 192 5.42 34.37 34.04
C ALA A 192 5.60 35.47 35.10
N GLN A 193 6.81 36.03 35.21
CA GLN A 193 7.08 37.13 36.13
C GLN A 193 6.41 38.44 35.68
N GLN A 194 6.37 38.72 34.38
CA GLN A 194 5.64 39.88 33.85
C GLN A 194 4.13 39.78 34.11
N ILE A 195 3.55 38.59 33.93
CA ILE A 195 2.14 38.30 34.24
C ILE A 195 1.87 38.52 35.73
N LEU A 196 2.71 37.99 36.63
CA LEU A 196 2.54 38.18 38.07
C LEU A 196 2.58 39.67 38.47
N VAL A 197 3.50 40.44 37.88
CA VAL A 197 3.60 41.89 38.11
C VAL A 197 2.36 42.62 37.60
N LEU A 198 1.88 42.28 36.39
CA LEU A 198 0.68 42.87 35.82
C LEU A 198 -0.58 42.52 36.63
N GLN A 199 -0.71 41.26 37.07
CA GLN A 199 -1.80 40.84 37.94
C GLN A 199 -1.81 41.60 39.28
N GLY A 200 -0.62 41.81 39.88
CA GLY A 200 -0.48 42.65 41.07
C GLY A 200 -0.94 44.09 40.83
N LYS A 201 -0.54 44.68 39.69
CA LYS A 201 -0.89 46.06 39.33
C LYS A 201 -2.38 46.21 39.00
N VAL A 202 -2.99 45.23 38.33
CA VAL A 202 -4.44 45.20 38.09
C VAL A 202 -5.19 45.15 39.41
N ARG A 203 -4.79 44.28 40.34
CA ARG A 203 -5.42 44.18 41.67
C ARG A 203 -5.30 45.49 42.47
N GLU A 204 -4.17 46.17 42.38
CA GLU A 204 -3.98 47.49 43.00
C GLU A 204 -4.89 48.55 42.37
N LEU A 205 -4.99 48.59 41.03
CA LEU A 205 -5.87 49.52 40.31
C LEU A 205 -7.34 49.25 40.59
N GLU A 206 -7.76 47.99 40.65
CA GLU A 206 -9.11 47.57 41.05
C GLU A 206 -9.42 48.01 42.48
N SER A 207 -8.47 47.85 43.41
CA SER A 207 -8.62 48.33 44.79
C SER A 207 -8.79 49.85 44.86
N ARG A 208 -7.99 50.61 44.09
CA ARG A 208 -8.11 52.07 43.99
C ARG A 208 -9.46 52.48 43.39
N LEU A 209 -9.93 51.79 42.35
CA LEU A 209 -11.20 52.10 41.69
C LEU A 209 -12.40 51.81 42.60
N CYS A 210 -12.36 50.73 43.38
CA CYS A 210 -13.34 50.46 44.43
C CYS A 210 -13.35 51.54 45.52
N GLN A 211 -12.18 52.03 45.94
CA GLN A 211 -12.08 53.15 46.88
C GLN A 211 -12.65 54.45 46.31
N THR A 212 -12.40 54.76 45.04
CA THR A 212 -12.97 55.96 44.37
C THR A 212 -14.49 55.86 44.25
N LYS A 213 -15.03 54.68 43.92
CA LYS A 213 -16.48 54.44 43.78
C LYS A 213 -17.25 54.52 45.10
N SER A 214 -16.60 54.16 46.21
CA SER A 214 -17.13 54.38 47.56
C SER A 214 -17.12 55.86 47.98
N ARG A 215 -16.39 56.71 47.26
CA ARG A 215 -16.25 58.15 47.57
C ARG A 215 -17.17 59.02 46.70
N THR A 216 -17.66 58.50 45.58
CA THR A 216 -18.60 59.17 44.65
C THR A 216 -20.06 58.72 44.81
N SER A 217 -20.39 57.90 45.81
CA SER A 217 -21.76 57.45 46.10
C SER A 217 -22.49 58.30 47.15
N SER A 218 -21.98 59.50 47.44
CA SER A 218 -22.58 60.43 48.42
C SER A 218 -23.01 61.79 47.85
N THR A 219 -22.89 62.01 46.54
CA THR A 219 -23.34 63.26 45.91
C THR A 219 -23.74 62.98 44.47
N GLU A 220 -24.79 63.65 43.99
CA GLU A 220 -25.29 63.67 42.60
C GLU A 220 -26.43 62.69 42.30
N ILE A 221 -27.60 63.03 42.88
CA ILE A 221 -28.87 62.92 42.17
C ILE A 221 -29.10 64.31 41.55
N ASP A 222 -29.57 64.31 40.30
CA ASP A 222 -30.11 65.45 39.52
C ASP A 222 -29.16 66.05 38.46
N ASP A 223 -29.21 65.53 37.23
CA ASP A 223 -29.37 66.30 35.98
C ASP A 223 -29.23 65.38 34.76
N ASP A 224 -30.33 64.83 34.22
CA ASP A 224 -30.33 64.38 32.81
C ASP A 224 -31.75 64.12 32.23
N LEU A 225 -32.70 65.03 32.48
CA LEU A 225 -34.08 64.94 31.94
C LEU A 225 -34.35 65.86 30.71
N LEU A 226 -33.35 66.50 30.10
CA LEU A 226 -33.60 67.46 29.00
C LEU A 226 -32.75 67.22 27.75
N ALA A 227 -33.02 66.12 27.03
CA ALA A 227 -32.51 65.93 25.68
C ALA A 227 -33.63 65.58 24.69
N LEU A 228 -34.42 66.58 24.32
CA LEU A 228 -35.24 66.55 23.11
C LEU A 228 -34.79 67.65 22.14
N THR A 229 -34.76 67.26 20.86
CA THR A 229 -34.88 68.06 19.63
C THR A 229 -33.67 68.84 19.09
N ASP A 230 -32.92 68.21 18.16
CA ASP A 230 -32.27 68.90 17.03
C ASP A 230 -32.59 68.16 15.71
N PRO A 231 -33.43 68.72 14.81
CA PRO A 231 -33.87 68.06 13.56
C PRO A 231 -32.87 68.10 12.39
N ARG A 232 -31.65 68.62 12.56
CA ARG A 232 -30.67 68.76 11.46
C ARG A 232 -29.40 67.93 11.57
N LYS A 233 -29.29 67.08 12.59
CA LYS A 233 -28.33 65.97 12.60
C LYS A 233 -29.10 64.69 12.35
N LEU A 234 -29.03 64.15 11.13
CA LEU A 234 -29.02 62.69 10.96
C LEU A 234 -27.76 62.21 11.70
N SER A 235 -27.93 62.04 13.01
CA SER A 235 -26.90 61.96 14.03
C SER A 235 -26.07 60.71 13.76
N ALA A 236 -24.80 60.71 14.16
CA ALA A 236 -23.87 59.57 13.97
C ALA A 236 -24.51 58.20 14.32
N GLN A 237 -25.51 58.20 15.20
CA GLN A 237 -26.38 57.08 15.54
C GLN A 237 -27.10 56.43 14.33
N GLU A 238 -27.75 57.18 13.44
CA GLU A 238 -28.44 56.59 12.28
C GLU A 238 -27.48 56.02 11.24
N LYS A 239 -26.32 56.68 11.05
CA LYS A 239 -25.24 56.15 10.20
C LYS A 239 -24.65 54.86 10.75
N ASN A 240 -24.47 54.77 12.07
CA ASN A 240 -24.04 53.54 12.74
C ASN A 240 -25.09 52.44 12.59
N LEU A 241 -26.37 52.76 12.70
CA LEU A 241 -27.46 51.78 12.57
C LEU A 241 -27.55 51.17 11.16
N LEU A 242 -27.38 52.00 10.12
CA LEU A 242 -27.26 51.53 8.74
C LEU A 242 -26.00 50.67 8.52
N LYS A 243 -24.86 51.05 9.11
CA LYS A 243 -23.62 50.26 9.02
C LYS A 243 -23.76 48.90 9.70
N ILE A 244 -24.42 48.83 10.86
CA ILE A 244 -24.70 47.57 11.55
C ILE A 244 -25.57 46.66 10.67
N ARG A 245 -26.67 47.18 10.08
CA ARG A 245 -27.50 46.39 9.17
C ARG A 245 -26.73 45.88 7.93
N SER A 246 -25.82 46.69 7.38
CA SER A 246 -24.95 46.26 6.27
C SER A 246 -24.05 45.10 6.69
N LEU A 247 -23.40 45.22 7.86
CA LEU A 247 -22.52 44.16 8.39
C LEU A 247 -23.30 42.90 8.75
N GLU A 248 -24.52 43.02 9.26
CA GLU A 248 -25.40 41.87 9.52
C GLU A 248 -25.81 41.16 8.23
N LYS A 249 -26.15 41.93 7.19
CA LYS A 249 -26.46 41.39 5.86
C LYS A 249 -25.25 40.69 5.24
N GLU A 250 -24.08 41.33 5.25
CA GLU A 250 -22.82 40.74 4.76
C GLU A 250 -22.45 39.47 5.53
N LYS A 251 -22.61 39.47 6.87
CA LYS A 251 -22.38 38.29 7.69
C LYS A 251 -23.36 37.16 7.36
N LYS A 252 -24.63 37.48 7.10
CA LYS A 252 -25.65 36.49 6.71
C LYS A 252 -25.33 35.89 5.34
N GLU A 253 -25.00 36.72 4.35
CA GLU A 253 -24.61 36.29 3.00
C GLU A 253 -23.33 35.44 3.04
N ALA A 254 -22.34 35.83 3.85
CA ALA A 254 -21.12 35.04 4.03
C ALA A 254 -21.39 33.68 4.69
N LEU A 255 -22.30 33.62 5.67
CA LEU A 255 -22.71 32.36 6.30
C LEU A 255 -23.47 31.46 5.32
N GLU A 256 -24.40 32.01 4.53
CA GLU A 256 -25.12 31.26 3.50
C GLU A 256 -24.15 30.72 2.43
N LYS A 257 -23.20 31.53 1.97
CA LYS A 257 -22.16 31.11 1.04
C LYS A 257 -21.28 29.99 1.61
N LEU A 258 -20.78 30.15 2.83
CA LEU A 258 -19.94 29.14 3.48
C LEU A 258 -20.71 27.83 3.74
N THR A 259 -22.00 27.92 4.06
CA THR A 259 -22.86 26.74 4.22
C THR A 259 -23.06 26.03 2.87
N GLY A 260 -23.29 26.78 1.79
CA GLY A 260 -23.38 26.22 0.45
C GLY A 260 -22.07 25.54 0.00
N GLU A 261 -20.92 26.16 0.28
CA GLU A 261 -19.60 25.56 0.02
C GLU A 261 -19.37 24.28 0.83
N ARG A 262 -19.76 24.28 2.11
CA ARG A 262 -19.70 23.08 2.97
C ARG A 262 -20.55 21.94 2.38
N ASP A 263 -21.77 22.24 1.95
CA ASP A 263 -22.70 21.24 1.41
C ASP A 263 -22.21 20.66 0.08
N ALA A 264 -21.67 21.51 -0.80
CA ALA A 264 -21.05 21.08 -2.04
C ALA A 264 -19.84 20.17 -1.76
N LEU A 265 -18.94 20.58 -0.86
CA LEU A 265 -17.76 19.80 -0.51
C LEU A 265 -18.13 18.46 0.16
N GLN A 266 -19.20 18.45 0.96
CA GLN A 266 -19.72 17.22 1.57
C GLN A 266 -20.25 16.25 0.50
N LYS A 267 -20.99 16.75 -0.48
CA LYS A 267 -21.48 15.94 -1.60
C LYS A 267 -20.34 15.37 -2.46
N ASP A 268 -19.33 16.18 -2.76
CA ASP A 268 -18.15 15.74 -3.50
C ASP A 268 -17.37 14.66 -2.73
N HIS A 269 -17.21 14.83 -1.42
CA HIS A 269 -16.59 13.83 -0.56
C HIS A 269 -17.38 12.50 -0.58
N GLU A 270 -18.72 12.54 -0.52
CA GLU A 270 -19.56 11.36 -0.63
C GLU A 270 -19.43 10.66 -2.00
N GLU A 271 -19.33 11.43 -3.08
CA GLU A 271 -19.13 10.88 -4.43
C GLU A 271 -17.75 10.21 -4.58
N VAL A 272 -16.69 10.85 -4.09
CA VAL A 272 -15.34 10.28 -4.08
C VAL A 272 -15.29 9.02 -3.22
N LYS A 273 -15.96 9.01 -2.07
CA LYS A 273 -16.08 7.83 -1.22
C LYS A 273 -16.76 6.66 -1.95
N LYS A 274 -17.88 6.92 -2.65
CA LYS A 274 -18.56 5.90 -3.47
C LYS A 274 -17.64 5.36 -4.59
N LYS A 275 -16.90 6.23 -5.28
CA LYS A 275 -15.92 5.83 -6.31
C LYS A 275 -14.80 4.96 -5.72
N LEU A 276 -14.30 5.32 -4.54
CA LEU A 276 -13.29 4.54 -3.82
C LEU A 276 -13.81 3.15 -3.44
N ASP A 277 -15.01 3.07 -2.88
CA ASP A 277 -15.60 1.80 -2.46
C ASP A 277 -15.91 0.89 -3.68
N ALA A 278 -16.36 1.46 -4.80
CA ALA A 278 -16.53 0.74 -6.06
C ALA A 278 -15.18 0.20 -6.60
N SER A 279 -14.11 1.01 -6.54
CA SER A 279 -12.77 0.59 -6.94
C SER A 279 -12.22 -0.52 -6.03
N LYS A 280 -12.43 -0.42 -4.71
CA LYS A 280 -12.08 -1.48 -3.74
C LYS A 280 -12.81 -2.79 -4.05
N ALA A 281 -14.11 -2.72 -4.36
CA ALA A 281 -14.89 -3.90 -4.74
C ALA A 281 -14.34 -4.55 -6.02
N ARG A 282 -14.06 -3.75 -7.05
CA ARG A 282 -13.44 -4.23 -8.30
C ARG A 282 -12.09 -4.89 -8.06
N ASN A 283 -11.22 -4.26 -7.27
CA ASN A 283 -9.91 -4.83 -6.92
C ASN A 283 -10.06 -6.15 -6.17
N LYS A 284 -11.03 -6.28 -5.26
CA LYS A 284 -11.29 -7.53 -4.55
C LYS A 284 -11.66 -8.67 -5.52
N VAL A 285 -12.53 -8.39 -6.49
CA VAL A 285 -12.93 -9.36 -7.53
C VAL A 285 -11.74 -9.74 -8.40
N LEU A 286 -10.99 -8.77 -8.91
CA LEU A 286 -9.79 -9.01 -9.71
C LEU A 286 -8.74 -9.84 -8.94
N CYS A 287 -8.54 -9.56 -7.65
CA CYS A 287 -7.64 -10.36 -6.82
C CYS A 287 -8.12 -11.81 -6.68
N SER A 288 -9.43 -12.07 -6.55
CA SER A 288 -9.95 -13.44 -6.55
C SER A 288 -9.76 -14.13 -7.89
N GLU A 289 -10.02 -13.44 -9.01
CA GLU A 289 -9.80 -13.99 -10.36
C GLU A 289 -8.33 -14.37 -10.58
N VAL A 290 -7.39 -13.49 -10.21
CA VAL A 290 -5.95 -13.77 -10.30
C VAL A 290 -5.56 -14.98 -9.45
N LYS A 291 -6.14 -15.16 -8.26
CA LYS A 291 -5.90 -16.34 -7.43
C LYS A 291 -6.41 -17.62 -8.12
N THR A 292 -7.61 -17.58 -8.68
CA THR A 292 -8.19 -18.70 -9.44
C THR A 292 -7.33 -19.06 -10.65
N LEU A 293 -6.93 -18.06 -11.46
CA LEU A 293 -6.09 -18.27 -12.64
C LEU A 293 -4.72 -18.84 -12.25
N LYS A 294 -4.10 -18.35 -11.17
CA LYS A 294 -2.87 -18.94 -10.63
C LYS A 294 -3.05 -20.41 -10.24
N GLY A 295 -4.16 -20.76 -9.59
CA GLY A 295 -4.49 -22.15 -9.28
C GLY A 295 -4.65 -23.03 -10.52
N GLN A 296 -5.30 -22.51 -11.56
CA GLN A 296 -5.42 -23.20 -12.85
C GLN A 296 -4.06 -23.42 -13.51
N ILE A 297 -3.18 -22.41 -13.51
CA ILE A 297 -1.82 -22.53 -14.04
C ILE A 297 -1.02 -23.59 -13.28
N VAL A 298 -1.08 -23.62 -11.95
CA VAL A 298 -0.41 -24.66 -11.14
C VAL A 298 -0.90 -26.05 -11.53
N THR A 299 -2.21 -26.22 -11.69
CA THR A 299 -2.80 -27.51 -12.12
C THR A 299 -2.30 -27.92 -13.51
N LEU A 300 -2.19 -26.97 -14.44
CA LEU A 300 -1.65 -27.24 -15.79
C LEU A 300 -0.16 -27.60 -15.76
N LEU A 301 0.62 -26.94 -14.91
CA LEU A 301 2.04 -27.27 -14.72
C LEU A 301 2.22 -28.67 -14.12
N GLU A 302 1.37 -29.07 -13.17
CA GLU A 302 1.37 -30.43 -12.64
C GLU A 302 1.02 -31.45 -13.71
N LYS A 303 0.02 -31.18 -14.56
CA LYS A 303 -0.27 -32.05 -15.72
C LYS A 303 0.92 -32.17 -16.66
N GLY A 304 1.57 -31.05 -17.00
CA GLY A 304 2.78 -31.07 -17.83
C GLY A 304 3.90 -31.94 -17.25
N LYS A 305 4.11 -31.90 -15.93
CA LYS A 305 5.07 -32.80 -15.26
C LYS A 305 4.70 -34.26 -15.39
N HIS A 306 3.42 -34.61 -15.20
CA HIS A 306 2.97 -36.00 -15.39
C HIS A 306 3.12 -36.46 -16.85
N ASP A 307 2.88 -35.56 -17.81
CA ASP A 307 3.09 -35.84 -19.24
C ASP A 307 4.58 -36.06 -19.53
N ASP A 308 5.48 -35.25 -18.95
CA ASP A 308 6.94 -35.42 -19.05
C ASP A 308 7.39 -36.76 -18.46
N GLU A 309 6.88 -37.13 -17.27
CA GLU A 309 7.16 -38.43 -16.63
C GLU A 309 6.69 -39.60 -17.51
N LEU A 310 5.52 -39.47 -18.15
CA LEU A 310 5.02 -40.46 -19.09
C LEU A 310 5.90 -40.58 -20.34
N ILE A 311 6.34 -39.44 -20.90
CA ILE A 311 7.26 -39.41 -22.04
C ILE A 311 8.58 -40.09 -21.69
N ASP A 312 9.16 -39.78 -20.52
CA ASP A 312 10.41 -40.40 -20.05
C ASP A 312 10.27 -41.92 -19.88
N ALA A 313 9.14 -42.38 -19.33
CA ALA A 313 8.84 -43.81 -19.19
C ALA A 313 8.75 -44.51 -20.56
N LEU A 314 8.05 -43.89 -21.53
CA LEU A 314 7.92 -44.41 -22.89
C LEU A 314 9.26 -44.41 -23.63
N LEU A 315 10.06 -43.36 -23.49
CA LEU A 315 11.42 -43.30 -24.08
C LEU A 315 12.34 -44.36 -23.49
N SER A 316 12.25 -44.60 -22.18
CA SER A 316 12.99 -45.67 -21.51
C SER A 316 12.61 -47.05 -22.04
N GLN A 317 11.29 -47.30 -22.19
CA GLN A 317 10.80 -48.55 -22.76
C GLN A 317 11.22 -48.72 -24.23
N GLN A 318 11.18 -47.66 -25.02
CA GLN A 318 11.64 -47.68 -26.42
C GLN A 318 13.13 -48.00 -26.51
N LYS A 319 13.94 -47.42 -25.62
CA LYS A 319 15.38 -47.70 -25.53
C LYS A 319 15.65 -49.16 -25.16
N GLN A 320 14.97 -49.69 -24.15
CA GLN A 320 15.08 -51.10 -23.77
C GLN A 320 14.70 -52.04 -24.93
N MET A 321 13.64 -51.71 -25.68
CA MET A 321 13.24 -52.48 -26.86
C MET A 321 14.31 -52.45 -27.96
N GLN A 322 14.91 -51.28 -28.22
CA GLN A 322 16.03 -51.16 -29.17
C GLN A 322 17.25 -51.97 -28.74
N GLU A 323 17.58 -51.97 -27.44
CA GLU A 323 18.68 -52.79 -26.90
C GLU A 323 18.40 -54.29 -27.09
N ILE A 324 17.18 -54.75 -26.80
CA ILE A 324 16.78 -56.15 -27.02
C ILE A 324 16.87 -56.52 -28.52
N LEU A 325 16.37 -55.67 -29.42
CA LEU A 325 16.46 -55.90 -30.86
C LEU A 325 17.91 -55.93 -31.36
N MET A 326 18.77 -55.06 -30.83
CA MET A 326 20.21 -55.06 -31.14
C MET A 326 20.87 -56.36 -30.67
N HIS A 327 20.57 -56.82 -29.46
CA HIS A 327 21.08 -58.09 -28.93
C HIS A 327 20.59 -59.29 -29.75
N LEU A 328 19.32 -59.34 -30.12
CA LEU A 328 18.76 -60.39 -30.97
C LEU A 328 19.41 -60.41 -32.35
N SER A 329 19.58 -59.24 -32.98
CA SER A 329 20.27 -59.11 -34.27
C SER A 329 21.72 -59.61 -34.19
N GLN A 330 22.44 -59.20 -33.15
CA GLN A 330 23.83 -59.62 -32.96
C GLN A 330 23.96 -61.12 -32.65
N GLN A 331 22.98 -61.71 -31.96
CA GLN A 331 22.93 -63.14 -31.71
C GLN A 331 22.57 -63.92 -32.99
N ASP A 332 21.67 -63.39 -33.83
CA ASP A 332 21.32 -64.00 -35.12
C ASP A 332 22.52 -64.03 -36.06
N GLU A 333 23.30 -62.95 -36.13
CA GLU A 333 24.55 -62.91 -36.92
C GLU A 333 25.60 -63.91 -36.40
N LYS A 334 25.82 -64.00 -35.09
CA LYS A 334 26.72 -65.03 -34.51
C LYS A 334 26.26 -66.46 -34.81
N ASN A 335 24.94 -66.70 -34.78
CA ASN A 335 24.38 -67.99 -35.12
C ASN A 335 24.58 -68.32 -36.61
N LYS A 336 24.38 -67.36 -37.52
CA LYS A 336 24.68 -67.52 -38.95
C LYS A 336 26.15 -67.81 -39.21
N GLU A 337 27.06 -67.06 -38.59
CA GLU A 337 28.50 -67.31 -38.69
C GLU A 337 28.85 -68.72 -38.21
N SER A 338 28.32 -69.13 -37.05
CA SER A 338 28.54 -70.46 -36.50
C SER A 338 28.01 -71.57 -37.42
N GLN A 339 26.81 -71.39 -37.98
CA GLN A 339 26.24 -72.31 -38.97
C GLN A 339 27.05 -72.35 -40.26
N GLN A 340 27.57 -71.21 -40.72
CA GLN A 340 28.38 -71.11 -41.93
C GLN A 340 29.73 -71.83 -41.74
N ILE A 341 30.40 -71.63 -40.60
CA ILE A 341 31.65 -72.33 -40.25
C ILE A 341 31.39 -73.83 -40.17
N LEU A 342 30.32 -74.27 -39.51
CA LEU A 342 29.95 -75.68 -39.42
C LEU A 342 29.66 -76.27 -40.82
N GLY A 343 28.95 -75.53 -41.67
CA GLY A 343 28.66 -75.93 -43.06
C GLY A 343 29.93 -76.05 -43.90
N GLN A 344 30.87 -75.11 -43.78
CA GLN A 344 32.18 -75.17 -44.44
C GLN A 344 32.98 -76.39 -43.98
N HIS A 345 33.00 -76.65 -42.67
CA HIS A 345 33.67 -77.81 -42.10
C HIS A 345 33.07 -79.13 -42.63
N LEU A 346 31.75 -79.28 -42.56
CA LEU A 346 31.04 -80.46 -43.09
C LEU A 346 31.29 -80.66 -44.59
N ASN A 347 31.31 -79.58 -45.37
CA ASN A 347 31.60 -79.68 -46.81
C ASN A 347 33.06 -80.13 -47.06
N SER A 348 34.02 -79.59 -46.31
CA SER A 348 35.42 -80.02 -46.40
C SER A 348 35.62 -81.49 -46.03
N GLU A 349 34.88 -81.97 -45.03
CA GLU A 349 34.91 -83.38 -44.61
C GLU A 349 34.25 -84.28 -45.65
N ALA A 350 33.10 -83.87 -46.20
CA ALA A 350 32.44 -84.56 -47.30
C ALA A 350 33.32 -84.66 -48.55
N GLN A 351 34.08 -83.61 -48.88
CA GLN A 351 35.05 -83.64 -49.97
C GLN A 351 36.17 -84.66 -49.71
N LYS A 352 36.74 -84.71 -48.50
CA LYS A 352 37.75 -85.72 -48.13
C LYS A 352 37.20 -87.14 -48.24
N GLN A 353 36.00 -87.37 -47.71
CA GLN A 353 35.33 -88.66 -47.78
C GLN A 353 35.05 -89.06 -49.23
N ASN A 354 34.58 -88.13 -50.06
CA ASN A 354 34.39 -88.38 -51.49
C ASN A 354 35.69 -88.75 -52.19
N CYS A 355 36.80 -88.04 -51.94
CA CYS A 355 38.12 -88.40 -52.48
C CYS A 355 38.54 -89.81 -52.06
N LEU A 356 38.33 -90.17 -50.80
CA LEU A 356 38.64 -91.51 -50.29
C LEU A 356 37.75 -92.58 -50.95
N ILE A 357 36.46 -92.31 -51.12
CA ILE A 357 35.53 -93.20 -51.82
C ILE A 357 36.00 -93.39 -53.27
N GLU A 358 36.40 -92.33 -53.96
CA GLU A 358 36.92 -92.38 -55.33
C GLU A 358 38.19 -93.26 -55.41
N GLN A 359 39.13 -93.09 -54.46
CA GLN A 359 40.33 -93.92 -54.35
C GLN A 359 40.00 -95.39 -54.08
N LEU A 360 39.04 -95.67 -53.19
CA LEU A 360 38.60 -97.04 -52.90
C LEU A 360 37.92 -97.68 -54.12
N LYS A 361 37.07 -96.93 -54.85
CA LYS A 361 36.47 -97.40 -56.10
C LYS A 361 37.53 -97.73 -57.15
N GLN A 362 38.54 -96.89 -57.31
CA GLN A 362 39.66 -97.14 -58.22
C GLN A 362 40.39 -98.43 -57.84
N MET A 363 40.71 -98.63 -56.56
CA MET A 363 41.36 -99.84 -56.07
C MET A 363 40.50 -101.10 -56.28
N VAL A 364 39.19 -101.01 -56.06
CA VAL A 364 38.26 -102.10 -56.33
C VAL A 364 38.24 -102.42 -57.82
N ALA A 365 38.15 -101.42 -58.70
CA ALA A 365 38.18 -101.64 -60.14
C ALA A 365 39.50 -102.28 -60.61
N GLU A 366 40.64 -101.86 -60.06
CA GLU A 366 41.95 -102.48 -60.32
C GLU A 366 41.99 -103.94 -59.84
N ARG A 367 41.43 -104.23 -58.65
CA ARG A 367 41.34 -105.60 -58.15
C ARG A 367 40.39 -106.46 -58.97
N GLU A 368 39.23 -105.95 -59.35
CA GLU A 368 38.27 -106.63 -60.23
C GLU A 368 38.87 -106.92 -61.61
N ALA A 369 39.61 -105.97 -62.18
CA ALA A 369 40.34 -106.18 -63.44
C ALA A 369 41.39 -107.29 -63.30
N LYS A 370 42.15 -107.29 -62.19
CA LYS A 370 43.14 -108.34 -61.91
C LYS A 370 42.51 -109.70 -61.66
N VAL A 371 41.35 -109.75 -61.01
CA VAL A 371 40.57 -110.99 -60.85
C VAL A 371 40.12 -111.50 -62.22
N LYS A 372 39.61 -110.63 -63.10
CA LYS A 372 39.27 -111.02 -64.48
C LYS A 372 40.47 -111.55 -65.26
N GLU A 373 41.63 -110.90 -65.18
CA GLU A 373 42.87 -111.39 -65.81
C GLU A 373 43.23 -112.79 -65.30
N LEU A 374 43.17 -113.02 -63.98
CA LEU A 374 43.45 -114.33 -63.39
C LEU A 374 42.39 -115.38 -63.75
N GLU A 375 41.11 -114.99 -63.85
CA GLU A 375 40.03 -115.86 -64.33
C GLU A 375 40.22 -116.25 -65.80
N GLU A 376 40.70 -115.32 -66.65
CA GLU A 376 41.07 -115.60 -68.04
C GLU A 376 42.31 -116.51 -68.15
N GLU A 377 43.32 -116.33 -67.30
CA GLU A 377 44.50 -117.22 -67.22
C GLU A 377 44.13 -118.64 -66.77
N ILE A 378 43.22 -118.77 -65.80
CA ILE A 378 42.74 -120.08 -65.32
C ILE A 378 41.84 -120.75 -66.38
N GLY A 379 41.08 -120.00 -67.16
CA GLY A 379 40.25 -120.53 -68.25
C GLY A 379 41.03 -121.02 -69.49
N GLN A 380 42.34 -120.72 -69.59
CA GLN A 380 43.22 -121.18 -70.67
C GLN A 380 44.10 -122.40 -70.29
N LEU A 381 44.00 -122.87 -69.05
CA LEU A 381 44.54 -124.16 -68.55
C LEU A 381 43.48 -125.25 -68.66
#